data_AF-A0A0P7VDN1-F1
#
_entry.id   AF-A0A0P7VDN1-F1
#
_cell.length_a   1.000
_cell.length_b   1.000
_cell.length_c   1.000
_cell.angle_alpha   90.00
_cell.angle_beta   90.00
_cell.angle_gamma   90.00
#
_symmetry.space_group_name_H-M   'P 1'
#
loop_
_entity.id
_entity.type
_entity.pdbx_description
1 polymer ?
#
loop_
_entity_poly.entity_id
_entity_poly.type
_entity_poly.pdbx_seq_one_letter_code
_entity_poly.pdbx_strand_id
1 'polypeptide(L)'
;MSAAASVRGAETKVKVYSGHRAASRLCFADGPHPALNMSSDETILAQSQSEQKALLSAIKDHKHFAEEFRQRTVKLKEDLEEEEEDRAKNQQSIKVKINTVQMEASRLKTEVGRAEEELSHLDQLSKELKQQTEVSTAMPEKSVVFTGALSEDMDTCSFDMKPYIVFPMEGGTALITFEEEEVAQNILSLKEHQVRLGECFIRVEAQTVQVLEPCHIEVRRRSFL
;
A
#
# COMPACT_ATOMS: atom_id res chain seq x y z
N MET A 1 -11.76 -2.68 -2.49
CA MET A 1 -11.78 -1.23 -2.76
C MET A 1 -12.11 -1.05 -4.23
N SER A 2 -13.19 -0.33 -4.51
CA SER A 2 -13.82 -0.19 -5.83
C SER A 2 -13.16 0.93 -6.62
N ALA A 3 -12.81 0.70 -7.89
CA ALA A 3 -12.37 1.76 -8.79
C ALA A 3 -13.35 1.84 -9.97
N ALA A 4 -14.22 2.83 -9.88
CA ALA A 4 -15.22 3.16 -10.88
C ALA A 4 -14.58 3.73 -12.16
N ALA A 5 -15.10 3.27 -13.30
CA ALA A 5 -14.81 3.83 -14.61
C ALA A 5 -15.26 5.29 -14.71
N SER A 6 -14.41 6.18 -15.21
CA SER A 6 -14.75 7.55 -15.56
C SER A 6 -14.47 7.78 -17.05
N VAL A 7 -15.43 7.37 -17.88
CA VAL A 7 -15.46 7.71 -19.31
C VAL A 7 -15.87 9.18 -19.41
N ARG A 8 -14.90 10.06 -19.70
CA ARG A 8 -15.19 11.46 -20.03
C ARG A 8 -15.69 11.53 -21.47
N GLY A 9 -17.00 11.70 -21.63
CA GLY A 9 -17.64 12.01 -22.89
C GLY A 9 -17.20 13.39 -23.39
N ALA A 10 -16.63 13.43 -24.60
CA ALA A 10 -16.42 14.67 -25.31
C ALA A 10 -17.76 15.09 -25.94
N GLU A 11 -18.42 16.10 -25.36
CA GLU A 11 -19.55 16.79 -25.98
C GLU A 11 -19.05 17.64 -27.16
N THR A 12 -19.24 17.13 -28.38
CA THR A 12 -19.04 17.90 -29.61
C THR A 12 -20.23 18.85 -29.81
N LYS A 13 -20.09 20.12 -29.39
CA LYS A 13 -21.07 21.18 -29.69
C LYS A 13 -20.98 21.57 -31.17
N VAL A 14 -21.88 21.02 -31.98
CA VAL A 14 -22.12 21.46 -33.36
C VAL A 14 -22.91 22.78 -33.33
N LYS A 15 -22.30 23.89 -33.78
CA LYS A 15 -23.03 25.14 -34.03
C LYS A 15 -23.63 25.10 -35.44
N VAL A 16 -24.96 24.98 -35.51
CA VAL A 16 -25.74 25.18 -36.74
C VAL A 16 -26.11 26.66 -36.82
N TYR A 17 -25.66 27.36 -37.86
CA TYR A 17 -26.13 28.71 -38.16
C TYR A 17 -27.43 28.62 -38.97
N SER A 18 -28.54 29.02 -38.38
CA SER A 18 -29.78 29.32 -39.11
C SER A 18 -29.76 30.80 -39.50
N GLY A 19 -29.55 31.06 -40.80
CA GLY A 19 -29.66 32.40 -41.35
C GLY A 19 -31.13 32.80 -41.42
N HIS A 20 -31.58 33.63 -40.49
CA HIS A 20 -32.88 34.29 -40.57
C HIS A 20 -32.92 35.23 -41.78
N ARG A 21 -33.87 34.96 -42.70
CA ARG A 21 -34.34 35.90 -43.72
C ARG A 21 -34.99 37.09 -43.00
N ALA A 22 -34.28 38.20 -42.90
CA ALA A 22 -34.89 39.49 -42.60
C ALA A 22 -35.66 39.94 -43.85
N ALA A 23 -36.99 39.89 -43.77
CA ALA A 23 -37.86 40.56 -44.73
C ALA A 23 -37.67 42.08 -44.59
N SER A 24 -37.01 42.70 -45.57
CA SER A 24 -36.97 44.15 -45.69
C SER A 24 -38.14 44.59 -46.57
N ARG A 25 -38.99 45.44 -45.99
CA ARG A 25 -40.14 46.10 -46.61
C ARG A 25 -39.74 46.78 -47.93
N LEU A 26 -40.56 46.53 -48.95
CA LEU A 26 -40.70 47.38 -50.13
C LEU A 26 -41.18 48.77 -49.69
N CYS A 27 -40.34 49.78 -49.88
CA CYS A 27 -40.78 51.16 -50.07
C CYS A 27 -40.52 51.49 -51.54
N PHE A 28 -41.60 51.62 -52.31
CA PHE A 28 -41.56 52.27 -53.62
C PHE A 28 -41.30 53.76 -53.39
N ALA A 29 -40.19 54.26 -53.91
CA ALA A 29 -39.98 55.67 -54.15
C ALA A 29 -39.58 55.80 -55.62
N ASP A 30 -40.56 56.18 -56.44
CA ASP A 30 -40.33 56.72 -57.77
C ASP A 30 -39.48 57.99 -57.66
N GLY A 31 -38.32 57.99 -58.32
CA GLY A 31 -37.39 59.12 -58.36
C GLY A 31 -36.27 58.84 -59.35
N PRO A 32 -35.85 59.85 -60.13
CA PRO A 32 -35.54 59.70 -61.55
C PRO A 32 -34.24 58.94 -61.81
N HIS A 33 -34.26 58.11 -62.85
CA HIS A 33 -33.07 57.59 -63.52
C HIS A 33 -32.12 58.74 -63.90
N PRO A 34 -30.86 58.74 -63.42
CA PRO A 34 -29.76 59.20 -64.23
C PRO A 34 -29.23 58.00 -65.00
N ALA A 35 -29.43 58.01 -66.32
CA ALA A 35 -28.62 57.21 -67.21
C ALA A 35 -27.15 57.63 -67.01
N LEU A 36 -26.37 56.78 -66.36
CA LEU A 36 -24.91 56.76 -66.52
C LEU A 36 -24.51 55.32 -66.81
N ASN A 37 -24.44 55.06 -68.11
CA ASN A 37 -23.73 53.95 -68.73
C ASN A 37 -22.28 53.93 -68.21
N MET A 38 -22.02 53.15 -67.15
CA MET A 38 -20.66 52.73 -66.82
C MET A 38 -20.29 51.67 -67.84
N SER A 39 -19.21 51.93 -68.59
CA SER A 39 -18.69 51.02 -69.61
C SER A 39 -18.61 49.59 -69.03
N SER A 40 -19.19 48.62 -69.73
CA SER A 40 -19.15 47.19 -69.37
C SER A 40 -17.73 46.73 -68.99
N ASP A 41 -16.72 47.35 -69.60
CA ASP A 41 -15.31 47.04 -69.40
C ASP A 41 -14.78 47.44 -68.00
N GLU A 42 -15.30 48.51 -67.38
CA GLU A 42 -14.83 48.98 -66.08
C GLU A 42 -15.34 48.09 -64.92
N THR A 43 -16.54 47.53 -65.10
CA THR A 43 -17.13 46.56 -64.16
C THR A 43 -16.40 45.21 -64.24
N ILE A 44 -16.06 44.76 -65.47
CA ILE A 44 -15.30 43.54 -65.71
C ILE A 44 -13.89 43.64 -65.11
N LEU A 45 -13.24 44.79 -65.26
CA LEU A 45 -11.91 45.03 -64.69
C LEU A 45 -11.92 45.00 -63.15
N ALA A 46 -12.89 45.64 -62.51
CA ALA A 46 -13.02 45.65 -61.06
C ALA A 46 -13.28 44.23 -60.50
N GLN A 47 -14.13 43.45 -61.18
CA GLN A 47 -14.39 42.06 -60.81
C GLN A 47 -13.12 41.19 -60.94
N SER A 48 -12.39 41.30 -62.05
CA SER A 48 -11.14 40.57 -62.28
C SER A 48 -10.08 40.86 -61.21
N GLN A 49 -9.94 42.14 -60.81
CA GLN A 49 -9.02 42.52 -59.74
C GLN A 49 -9.44 41.98 -58.37
N SER A 50 -10.74 41.89 -58.10
CA SER A 50 -11.28 41.30 -56.88
C SER A 50 -10.98 39.79 -56.81
N GLU A 51 -11.23 39.07 -57.91
CA GLU A 51 -10.93 37.64 -58.03
C GLU A 51 -9.43 37.35 -57.88
N GLN A 52 -8.56 38.18 -58.48
CA GLN A 52 -7.11 38.05 -58.34
C GLN A 52 -6.66 38.21 -56.87
N LYS A 53 -7.25 39.15 -56.12
CA LYS A 53 -6.96 39.31 -54.68
C LYS A 53 -7.44 38.11 -53.87
N ALA A 54 -8.64 37.60 -54.16
CA ALA A 54 -9.18 36.41 -53.50
C ALA A 54 -8.29 35.18 -53.75
N LEU A 55 -7.82 34.99 -54.99
CA LEU A 55 -6.92 33.90 -55.35
C LEU A 55 -5.57 34.01 -54.63
N LEU A 56 -4.98 35.21 -54.57
CA LEU A 56 -3.74 35.44 -53.84
C LEU A 56 -3.87 35.15 -52.35
N SER A 57 -5.01 35.54 -51.74
CA SER A 57 -5.31 35.18 -50.35
C SER A 57 -5.41 33.67 -50.18
N ALA A 58 -6.17 32.98 -51.03
CA ALA A 58 -6.33 31.53 -50.97
C ALA A 58 -4.99 30.79 -51.13
N ILE A 59 -4.11 31.24 -52.04
CA ILE A 59 -2.76 30.68 -52.19
C ILE A 59 -1.94 30.85 -50.90
N LYS A 60 -2.01 32.02 -50.27
CA LYS A 60 -1.31 32.29 -49.01
C LYS A 60 -1.83 31.37 -47.90
N ASP A 61 -3.15 31.24 -47.78
CA ASP A 61 -3.79 30.39 -46.77
C ASP A 61 -3.43 28.92 -46.99
N HIS A 62 -3.46 28.44 -48.24
CA HIS A 62 -3.07 27.07 -48.58
C HIS A 62 -1.60 26.78 -48.23
N LYS A 63 -0.70 27.73 -48.51
CA LYS A 63 0.72 27.60 -48.13
C LYS A 63 0.88 27.54 -46.61
N HIS A 64 0.16 28.39 -45.89
CA HIS A 64 0.17 28.39 -44.42
C HIS A 64 -0.35 27.06 -43.86
N PHE A 65 -1.50 26.57 -44.34
CA PHE A 65 -2.04 25.30 -43.89
C PHE A 65 -1.15 24.11 -44.26
N ALA A 66 -0.54 24.10 -45.44
CA ALA A 66 0.40 23.06 -45.83
C ALA A 66 1.59 22.99 -44.87
N GLU A 67 2.08 24.13 -44.39
CA GLU A 67 3.15 24.19 -43.41
C GLU A 67 2.69 23.70 -42.02
N GLU A 68 1.51 24.13 -41.56
CA GLU A 68 0.90 23.63 -40.32
C GLU A 68 0.73 22.10 -40.33
N PHE A 69 0.27 21.52 -41.45
CA PHE A 69 0.13 20.07 -41.57
C PHE A 69 1.47 19.35 -41.52
N ARG A 70 2.52 19.90 -42.14
CA ARG A 70 3.88 19.36 -42.04
C ARG A 70 4.38 19.39 -40.60
N GLN A 71 4.27 20.52 -39.92
CA GLN A 71 4.70 20.67 -38.53
C GLN A 71 3.99 19.69 -37.61
N ARG A 72 2.66 19.55 -37.75
CA ARG A 72 1.88 18.57 -36.99
C ARG A 72 2.31 17.13 -37.27
N THR A 73 2.65 16.83 -38.51
CA THR A 73 3.10 15.48 -38.90
C THR A 73 4.45 15.15 -38.28
N VAL A 74 5.40 16.10 -38.32
CA VAL A 74 6.71 15.95 -37.70
C VAL A 74 6.57 15.79 -36.19
N LYS A 75 5.85 16.70 -35.54
CA LYS A 75 5.63 16.65 -34.09
C LYS A 75 4.96 15.35 -33.65
N LEU A 76 3.89 14.93 -34.34
CA LEU A 76 3.21 13.69 -34.02
C LEU A 76 4.14 12.48 -34.15
N LYS A 77 5.04 12.50 -35.14
CA LYS A 77 6.03 11.44 -35.31
C LYS A 77 7.04 11.41 -34.17
N GLU A 78 7.56 12.57 -33.76
CA GLU A 78 8.47 12.70 -32.62
C GLU A 78 7.81 12.22 -31.32
N ASP A 79 6.58 12.68 -31.05
CA ASP A 79 5.79 12.27 -29.88
C ASP A 79 5.57 10.74 -29.84
N LEU A 80 5.33 10.11 -31.01
CA LEU A 80 5.16 8.66 -31.13
C LEU A 80 6.46 7.90 -30.86
N GLU A 81 7.59 8.37 -31.40
CA GLU A 81 8.91 7.76 -31.19
C GLU A 81 9.31 7.84 -29.71
N GLU A 82 9.09 8.99 -29.05
CA GLU A 82 9.33 9.17 -27.62
C GLU A 82 8.44 8.22 -26.77
N GLU A 83 7.15 8.14 -27.09
CA GLU A 83 6.24 7.25 -26.37
C GLU A 83 6.61 5.77 -26.54
N GLU A 84 7.05 5.35 -27.73
CA GLU A 84 7.52 3.99 -27.99
C GLU A 84 8.78 3.67 -27.17
N GLU A 85 9.74 4.59 -27.12
CA GLU A 85 10.94 4.42 -26.29
C GLU A 85 10.60 4.32 -24.80
N ASP A 86 9.73 5.18 -24.30
CA ASP A 86 9.33 5.18 -22.89
C ASP A 86 8.55 3.92 -22.52
N ARG A 87 7.67 3.45 -23.41
CA ARG A 87 7.00 2.17 -23.27
C ARG A 87 8.02 1.03 -23.23
N ALA A 88 9.02 1.01 -24.11
CA ALA A 88 10.05 -0.03 -24.14
C ALA A 88 10.91 -0.02 -22.87
N LYS A 89 11.34 1.15 -22.40
CA LYS A 89 12.08 1.33 -21.13
C LYS A 89 11.27 0.80 -19.94
N ASN A 90 9.98 1.16 -19.87
CA ASN A 90 9.10 0.72 -18.80
C ASN A 90 8.87 -0.80 -18.84
N GLN A 91 8.61 -1.36 -20.03
CA GLN A 91 8.47 -2.80 -20.21
C GLN A 91 9.72 -3.56 -19.77
N GLN A 92 10.91 -3.06 -20.13
CA GLN A 92 12.16 -3.66 -19.72
C GLN A 92 12.35 -3.59 -18.20
N SER A 93 12.05 -2.44 -17.58
CA SER A 93 12.10 -2.28 -16.12
C SER A 93 11.17 -3.27 -15.40
N ILE A 94 9.93 -3.40 -15.88
CA ILE A 94 8.95 -4.33 -15.32
C ILE A 94 9.43 -5.78 -15.49
N LYS A 95 9.97 -6.14 -16.66
CA LYS A 95 10.50 -7.49 -16.92
C LYS A 95 11.64 -7.84 -15.97
N VAL A 96 12.56 -6.92 -15.71
CA VAL A 96 13.63 -7.11 -14.72
C VAL A 96 13.05 -7.36 -13.33
N LYS A 97 12.10 -6.54 -12.89
CA LYS A 97 11.44 -6.70 -11.58
C LYS A 97 10.74 -8.04 -11.43
N ILE A 98 10.02 -8.49 -12.47
CA ILE A 98 9.36 -9.80 -12.48
C ILE A 98 10.39 -10.92 -12.31
N ASN A 99 11.49 -10.88 -13.06
CA ASN A 99 12.55 -11.88 -12.94
C ASN A 99 13.18 -11.87 -11.54
N THR A 100 13.45 -10.70 -10.97
CA THR A 100 13.96 -10.58 -9.60
C THR A 100 13.03 -11.24 -8.59
N VAL A 101 11.74 -10.89 -8.62
CA VAL A 101 10.74 -11.47 -7.71
C VAL A 101 10.60 -12.98 -7.91
N GLN A 102 10.65 -13.47 -9.16
CA GLN A 102 10.57 -14.90 -9.47
C GLN A 102 11.78 -15.67 -8.94
N MET A 103 12.99 -15.11 -9.06
CA MET A 103 14.20 -15.70 -8.47
C MET A 103 14.10 -15.76 -6.95
N GLU A 104 13.66 -14.68 -6.30
CA GLU A 104 13.51 -14.64 -4.84
C GLU A 104 12.45 -15.63 -4.35
N ALA A 105 11.30 -15.71 -5.03
CA ALA A 105 10.26 -16.69 -4.71
C ALA A 105 10.78 -18.14 -4.83
N SER A 106 11.60 -18.41 -5.83
CA SER A 106 12.20 -19.73 -6.02
C SER A 106 13.22 -20.05 -4.93
N ARG A 107 14.07 -19.09 -4.55
CA ARG A 107 15.02 -19.22 -3.42
C ARG A 107 14.29 -19.49 -2.11
N LEU A 108 13.30 -18.67 -1.78
CA LEU A 108 12.53 -18.80 -0.54
C LEU A 108 11.79 -20.14 -0.48
N LYS A 109 11.24 -20.62 -1.61
CA LYS A 109 10.60 -21.94 -1.67
C LYS A 109 11.58 -23.06 -1.31
N THR A 110 12.83 -23.00 -1.79
CA THR A 110 13.87 -23.97 -1.42
C THR A 110 14.25 -23.87 0.06
N GLU A 111 14.40 -22.66 0.59
CA GLU A 111 14.73 -22.46 2.01
C GLU A 111 13.64 -22.98 2.95
N VAL A 112 12.37 -22.71 2.63
CA VAL A 112 11.22 -23.25 3.37
C VAL A 112 11.24 -24.78 3.35
N GLY A 113 11.42 -25.41 2.19
CA GLY A 113 11.47 -26.87 2.10
C GLY A 113 12.60 -27.49 2.93
N ARG A 114 13.79 -26.87 2.94
CA ARG A 114 14.91 -27.32 3.77
C ARG A 114 14.60 -27.19 5.26
N ALA A 115 14.02 -26.06 5.68
CA ALA A 115 13.65 -25.84 7.08
C ALA A 115 12.55 -26.82 7.55
N GLU A 116 11.58 -27.13 6.69
CA GLU A 116 10.54 -28.14 6.96
C GLU A 116 11.15 -29.55 7.13
N GLU A 117 12.11 -29.92 6.28
CA GLU A 117 12.82 -31.21 6.39
C GLU A 117 13.63 -31.30 7.70
N GLU A 118 14.37 -30.25 8.05
CA GLU A 118 15.11 -30.17 9.31
C GLU A 118 14.18 -30.28 10.54
N LEU A 119 13.04 -29.57 10.51
CA LEU A 119 12.02 -29.66 11.57
C LEU A 119 11.43 -31.07 11.69
N SER A 120 11.11 -31.71 10.57
CA SER A 120 10.60 -33.08 10.56
C SER A 120 11.62 -34.06 11.15
N HIS A 121 12.90 -33.90 10.80
CA HIS A 121 13.97 -34.74 11.32
C HIS A 121 14.14 -34.55 12.84
N LEU A 122 14.13 -33.31 13.33
CA LEU A 122 14.22 -33.03 14.78
C LEU A 122 13.01 -33.56 15.56
N ASP A 123 11.80 -33.48 15.00
CA ASP A 123 10.59 -34.03 15.63
C ASP A 123 10.65 -35.56 15.74
N GLN A 124 11.15 -36.24 14.70
CA GLN A 124 11.40 -37.69 14.75
C GLN A 124 12.41 -38.04 15.84
N LEU A 125 13.55 -37.34 15.89
CA LEU A 125 14.58 -37.57 16.90
C LEU A 125 14.05 -37.33 18.33
N SER A 126 13.24 -36.28 18.50
CA SER A 126 12.59 -35.98 19.79
C SER A 126 11.64 -37.09 20.22
N LYS A 127 10.84 -37.64 19.29
CA LYS A 127 9.95 -38.78 19.55
C LYS A 127 10.72 -40.03 19.95
N GLU A 128 11.81 -40.34 19.26
CA GLU A 128 12.67 -41.49 19.58
C GLU A 128 13.28 -41.36 20.99
N LEU A 129 13.84 -40.19 21.31
CA LEU A 129 14.39 -39.90 22.63
C LEU A 129 13.34 -40.01 23.74
N LYS A 130 12.13 -39.49 23.51
CA LYS A 130 11.02 -39.62 24.46
C LYS A 130 10.69 -41.09 24.75
N GLN A 131 10.56 -41.92 23.70
CA GLN A 131 10.30 -43.36 23.85
C GLN A 131 11.41 -44.05 24.65
N GLN A 132 12.68 -43.75 24.38
CA GLN A 132 13.81 -44.33 25.14
C GLN A 132 13.80 -43.92 26.62
N THR A 133 13.39 -42.69 26.91
CA THR A 133 13.34 -42.16 28.28
C THR A 133 12.15 -42.73 29.06
N GLU A 134 11.00 -42.90 28.42
CA GLU A 134 9.83 -43.56 29.02
C GLU A 134 10.11 -45.03 29.34
N VAL A 135 10.81 -45.75 28.46
CA VAL A 135 11.19 -47.15 28.70
C VAL A 135 12.25 -47.28 29.81
N SER A 136 13.21 -46.35 29.91
CA SER A 136 14.25 -46.38 30.96
C SER A 136 13.76 -45.92 32.34
N THR A 137 12.65 -45.18 32.42
CA THR A 137 12.09 -44.70 33.70
C THR A 137 11.06 -45.66 34.31
N ALA A 138 10.76 -46.78 33.64
CA ALA A 138 9.95 -47.88 34.17
C ALA A 138 10.69 -48.73 35.23
N MET A 139 11.31 -48.07 36.21
CA MET A 139 11.94 -48.74 37.35
C MET A 139 10.86 -49.13 38.37
N PRO A 140 10.85 -50.38 38.89
CA PRO A 140 9.88 -50.76 39.91
C PRO A 140 10.09 -49.91 41.17
N GLU A 141 9.04 -49.21 41.62
CA GLU A 141 9.02 -48.48 42.89
C GLU A 141 9.27 -49.46 44.04
N LYS A 142 10.50 -49.51 44.55
CA LYS A 142 10.80 -50.13 45.83
C LYS A 142 10.62 -49.08 46.92
N SER A 143 9.61 -49.27 47.77
CA SER A 143 9.43 -48.46 48.97
C SER A 143 10.59 -48.70 49.94
N VAL A 144 11.51 -47.75 50.02
CA VAL A 144 12.55 -47.73 51.06
C VAL A 144 12.11 -46.75 52.14
N VAL A 145 11.89 -47.26 53.34
CA VAL A 145 11.56 -46.47 54.53
C VAL A 145 12.86 -46.12 55.23
N PHE A 146 13.17 -44.83 55.38
CA PHE A 146 14.39 -44.40 56.05
C PHE A 146 14.20 -44.50 57.57
N THR A 147 14.75 -45.54 58.18
CA THR A 147 14.77 -45.73 59.64
C THR A 147 16.04 -45.15 60.27
N GLY A 148 16.44 -43.95 59.85
CA GLY A 148 17.56 -43.22 60.44
C GLY A 148 17.06 -42.22 61.48
N ALA A 149 17.57 -42.32 62.72
CA ALA A 149 17.32 -41.33 63.76
C ALA A 149 17.87 -39.96 63.33
N LEU A 150 17.03 -38.92 63.40
CA LEU A 150 17.42 -37.54 63.20
C LEU A 150 18.24 -37.10 64.40
N SER A 151 19.56 -37.03 64.26
CA SER A 151 20.39 -36.27 65.19
C SER A 151 20.01 -34.79 65.08
N GLU A 152 19.78 -34.14 66.21
CA GLU A 152 19.22 -32.78 66.39
C GLU A 152 20.10 -31.63 65.85
N ASP A 153 21.12 -31.94 65.03
CA ASP A 153 22.18 -31.01 64.66
C ASP A 153 22.15 -30.63 63.17
N MET A 154 21.00 -30.74 62.51
CA MET A 154 20.86 -30.31 61.12
C MET A 154 20.28 -28.91 61.09
N ASP A 155 21.19 -27.94 61.09
CA ASP A 155 20.96 -26.57 60.64
C ASP A 155 19.93 -26.56 59.52
N THR A 156 18.89 -25.76 59.70
CA THR A 156 17.84 -25.48 58.72
C THR A 156 18.47 -25.30 57.34
N CYS A 157 18.42 -26.34 56.50
CA CYS A 157 18.79 -26.23 55.09
C CYS A 157 17.81 -25.26 54.44
N SER A 158 18.17 -23.98 54.41
CA SER A 158 17.42 -22.95 53.70
C SER A 158 17.51 -23.26 52.20
N PHE A 159 16.50 -23.92 51.67
CA PHE A 159 16.30 -24.07 50.23
C PHE A 159 15.89 -22.70 49.67
N ASP A 160 16.85 -21.96 49.12
CA ASP A 160 16.58 -20.73 48.36
C ASP A 160 16.07 -21.12 46.97
N MET A 161 14.75 -21.34 46.87
CA MET A 161 14.07 -21.57 45.60
C MET A 161 13.57 -20.22 45.08
N LYS A 162 14.16 -19.75 43.98
CA LYS A 162 13.69 -18.55 43.27
C LYS A 162 12.66 -18.98 42.21
N PRO A 163 11.34 -18.87 42.47
CA PRO A 163 10.34 -19.25 41.48
C PRO A 163 10.46 -18.34 40.25
N TYR A 164 10.51 -18.94 39.08
CA TYR A 164 10.45 -18.22 37.81
C TYR A 164 9.04 -18.37 37.23
N ILE A 165 8.21 -17.35 37.44
CA ILE A 165 6.83 -17.32 36.94
C ILE A 165 6.84 -16.58 35.61
N VAL A 166 6.43 -17.26 34.54
CA VAL A 166 6.28 -16.65 33.21
C VAL A 166 4.84 -16.23 33.03
N PHE A 167 4.60 -14.93 32.87
CA PHE A 167 3.27 -14.38 32.58
C PHE A 167 3.17 -14.05 31.08
N PRO A 168 2.28 -14.70 30.31
CA PRO A 168 2.12 -14.41 28.88
C PRO A 168 1.47 -13.04 28.68
N MET A 169 2.16 -12.15 27.98
CA MET A 169 1.69 -10.80 27.66
C MET A 169 1.61 -10.59 26.15
N GLU A 170 0.57 -9.89 25.69
CA GLU A 170 0.48 -9.46 24.30
C GLU A 170 1.48 -8.34 24.00
N GLY A 171 1.99 -8.29 22.76
CA GLY A 171 2.97 -7.28 22.36
C GLY A 171 2.43 -5.85 22.56
N GLY A 172 3.25 -4.99 23.18
CA GLY A 172 2.85 -3.59 23.49
C GLY A 172 2.19 -3.41 24.85
N THR A 173 2.06 -4.46 25.66
CA THR A 173 1.65 -4.37 27.07
C THR A 173 2.85 -4.51 28.01
N ALA A 174 2.74 -3.95 29.22
CA ALA A 174 3.76 -4.06 30.28
C ALA A 174 3.08 -4.28 31.63
N LEU A 175 3.66 -5.15 32.46
CA LEU A 175 3.19 -5.39 33.83
C LEU A 175 3.96 -4.46 34.77
N ILE A 176 3.21 -3.70 35.56
CA ILE A 176 3.76 -2.77 36.54
C ILE A 176 3.21 -3.16 37.90
N THR A 177 4.10 -3.33 38.87
CA THR A 177 3.75 -3.54 40.27
C THR A 177 4.06 -2.28 41.06
N PHE A 178 3.21 -1.96 42.03
CA PHE A 178 3.41 -0.84 42.95
C PHE A 178 3.56 -1.40 44.36
N GLU A 179 4.46 -0.81 45.15
CA GLU A 179 4.63 -1.16 46.56
C GLU A 179 3.46 -0.64 47.41
N GLU A 180 2.97 0.56 47.07
CA GLU A 180 1.86 1.21 47.75
C GLU A 180 0.53 0.95 47.03
N GLU A 181 -0.45 0.39 47.73
CA GLU A 181 -1.78 0.10 47.18
C GLU A 181 -2.52 1.35 46.70
N GLU A 182 -2.38 2.47 47.43
CA GLU A 182 -3.04 3.74 47.10
C GLU A 182 -2.62 4.27 45.73
N VAL A 183 -1.35 4.07 45.35
CA VAL A 183 -0.82 4.46 44.04
C VAL A 183 -1.46 3.61 42.94
N ALA A 184 -1.54 2.29 43.14
CA ALA A 184 -2.17 1.39 42.18
C ALA A 184 -3.65 1.73 41.95
N GLN A 185 -4.41 1.99 43.02
CA GLN A 185 -5.82 2.40 42.97
C GLN A 185 -6.01 3.71 42.20
N ASN A 186 -5.16 4.72 42.48
CA ASN A 186 -5.22 6.00 41.80
C ASN A 186 -4.96 5.86 40.29
N ILE A 187 -3.97 5.06 39.89
CA ILE A 187 -3.66 4.80 38.48
C ILE A 187 -4.82 4.06 37.79
N LEU A 188 -5.41 3.06 38.45
CA LEU A 188 -6.56 2.33 37.91
C LEU A 188 -7.82 3.22 37.79
N SER A 189 -8.01 4.18 38.71
CA SER A 189 -9.16 5.08 38.70
C SER A 189 -9.19 6.02 37.50
N LEU A 190 -8.02 6.51 37.08
CA LEU A 190 -7.86 7.41 35.94
C LEU A 190 -7.99 6.70 34.59
N LYS A 191 -7.76 5.38 34.56
CA LYS A 191 -7.77 4.46 33.40
C LYS A 191 -6.81 4.80 32.28
N GLU A 192 -6.77 6.03 31.82
CA GLU A 192 -5.93 6.48 30.72
C GLU A 192 -4.86 7.46 31.19
N HIS A 193 -3.62 7.22 30.76
CA HIS A 193 -2.44 7.95 31.18
C HIS A 193 -1.64 8.42 29.97
N GLN A 194 -1.18 9.67 30.00
CA GLN A 194 -0.29 10.20 28.97
C GLN A 194 1.14 10.19 29.48
N VAL A 195 1.99 9.35 28.89
CA VAL A 195 3.39 9.18 29.27
C VAL A 195 4.28 9.88 28.25
N ARG A 196 5.23 10.68 28.74
CA ARG A 196 6.23 11.36 27.90
C ARG A 196 7.45 10.47 27.72
N LEU A 197 7.80 10.17 26.47
CA LEU A 197 9.05 9.49 26.09
C LEU A 197 9.89 10.43 25.24
N GLY A 198 10.80 11.16 25.88
CA GLY A 198 11.66 12.15 25.22
C GLY A 198 10.84 13.31 24.62
N GLU A 199 10.83 13.38 23.29
CA GLU A 199 10.08 14.38 22.51
C GLU A 199 8.65 13.95 22.14
N CYS A 200 8.27 12.70 22.42
CA CYS A 200 6.97 12.14 22.06
C CYS A 200 6.10 11.87 23.31
N PHE A 201 4.78 11.79 23.10
CA PHE A 201 3.81 11.38 24.13
C PHE A 201 3.04 10.15 23.65
N ILE A 202 2.83 9.19 24.55
CA ILE A 202 2.04 7.98 24.30
C ILE A 202 0.88 7.95 25.30
N ARG A 203 -0.30 7.58 24.81
CA ARG A 203 -1.47 7.30 25.65
C ARG A 203 -1.51 5.81 25.95
N VAL A 204 -1.60 5.46 27.22
CA VAL A 204 -1.65 4.08 27.71
C VAL A 204 -2.85 3.88 28.61
N GLU A 205 -3.43 2.69 28.60
CA GLU A 205 -4.55 2.31 29.45
C GLU A 205 -4.06 1.39 30.58
N ALA A 206 -4.49 1.67 31.81
CA ALA A 206 -4.23 0.86 32.98
C ALA A 206 -5.38 -0.13 33.19
N GLN A 207 -5.05 -1.42 33.26
CA GLN A 207 -5.99 -2.50 33.53
C GLN A 207 -5.49 -3.38 34.67
N THR A 208 -6.42 -3.87 35.50
CA THR A 208 -6.09 -4.81 36.57
C THR A 208 -5.82 -6.20 35.97
N VAL A 209 -4.77 -6.86 36.46
CA VAL A 209 -4.37 -8.19 36.02
C VAL A 209 -4.34 -9.12 37.23
N GLN A 210 -4.95 -10.30 37.12
CA GLN A 210 -4.83 -11.35 38.12
C GLN A 210 -3.56 -12.16 37.86
N VAL A 211 -2.58 -12.04 38.77
CA VAL A 211 -1.36 -12.84 38.72
C VAL A 211 -1.62 -14.17 39.42
N LEU A 212 -1.15 -15.27 38.82
CA LEU A 212 -1.25 -16.60 39.43
C LEU A 212 -0.26 -16.70 40.59
N GLU A 213 -0.78 -16.87 41.80
CA GLU A 213 0.04 -17.13 42.99
C GLU A 213 0.08 -18.65 43.27
N PRO A 214 1.26 -19.28 43.36
CA PRO A 214 1.36 -20.69 43.72
C PRO A 214 0.85 -20.92 45.16
N CYS A 215 -0.20 -21.72 45.32
CA CYS A 215 -0.76 -22.01 46.65
C CYS A 215 -0.04 -23.16 47.41
N HIS A 216 0.70 -24.02 46.69
CA HIS A 216 1.44 -25.13 47.26
C HIS A 216 2.58 -25.56 46.32
N ILE A 217 3.75 -25.87 46.87
CA ILE A 217 4.91 -26.37 46.12
C ILE A 217 5.25 -27.78 46.64
N GLU A 218 5.17 -28.78 45.76
CA GLU A 218 5.62 -30.15 46.04
C GLU A 218 7.03 -30.34 45.48
N VAL A 219 8.02 -30.56 46.35
CA VAL A 219 9.40 -30.84 45.94
C VAL A 219 9.65 -32.34 46.01
N ARG A 220 9.81 -32.99 44.85
CA ARG A 220 10.21 -34.40 44.77
C ARG A 220 11.72 -34.53 44.64
N ARG A 221 12.34 -35.20 45.60
CA ARG A 221 13.77 -35.54 45.54
C ARG A 221 13.96 -36.73 44.60
N ARG A 222 14.65 -36.54 43.47
CA ARG A 222 15.17 -37.66 42.69
C ARG A 222 16.40 -38.21 43.39
N SER A 223 16.28 -39.41 43.95
CA SER A 223 17.42 -40.16 44.45
C SER A 223 18.24 -40.65 43.26
N PHE A 224 19.44 -40.11 43.09
CA PHE A 224 20.43 -40.66 42.16
C PHE A 224 21.17 -41.77 42.91
N LEU A 225 20.96 -43.02 42.51
CA LEU A 225 21.80 -44.17 42.83
C LEU A 225 22.34 -44.73 41.51
#